data_AF-A0A1G4BRE0-F1
#
_entry.id   AF-A0A1G4BRE0-F1
#
_cell.length_a   1.000
_cell.length_b   1.000
_cell.length_c   1.000
_cell.angle_alpha   90.00
_cell.angle_beta   90.00
_cell.angle_gamma   90.00
#
_symmetry.space_group_name_H-M   'P 1'
#
loop_
_entity.id
_entity.type
_entity.pdbx_description
1 polymer ?
#
loop_
_entity_poly.entity_id
_entity_poly.type
_entity_poly.pdbx_seq_one_letter_code
_entity_poly.pdbx_strand_id
1 'polypeptide(L)'
;MLGDDHSAADMEFAPNSAHSSWGTSPARIPALFHACRESRQEAIRYYGKLRFGMAGPPKIYFNPEIDVLHFGPVRGFMASSAQYFTAMSMCDPSDLRDVRYLAIDDSVMSNGIVKGAVSSLATRTIRQLPLRMPELKGIVFVRSNATAVVFGKTEKYCVDLQRLIEIAVREVAEEFPDWKIPPWCTATTCTNGSK
;
A
#
# COMPACT_ATOMS: atom_id res chain seq x y z
N MET A 1 34.17 12.60 23.66
CA MET A 1 33.65 11.27 24.02
C MET A 1 32.14 11.44 24.08
N LEU A 2 31.41 11.15 22.99
CA LEU A 2 30.96 9.80 22.58
C LEU A 2 30.29 9.08 23.77
N GLY A 3 29.01 8.72 23.74
CA GLY A 3 28.15 8.52 22.57
C GLY A 3 26.67 8.64 22.88
N ASP A 4 25.97 8.86 21.77
CA ASP A 4 24.54 8.83 21.58
C ASP A 4 24.03 7.39 21.70
N ASP A 5 23.06 7.15 22.58
CA ASP A 5 22.20 5.97 22.50
C ASP A 5 20.91 6.37 21.76
N HIS A 6 20.92 6.14 20.45
CA HIS A 6 19.72 6.12 19.62
C HIS A 6 18.86 4.92 20.03
N SER A 7 17.88 5.15 20.89
CA SER A 7 16.80 4.18 21.13
C SER A 7 15.91 4.13 19.88
N ALA A 8 15.96 3.00 19.18
CA ALA A 8 15.07 2.67 18.09
C ALA A 8 13.63 2.69 18.61
N ALA A 9 12.81 3.62 18.12
CA ALA A 9 11.38 3.61 18.37
C ALA A 9 10.78 2.43 17.62
N ASP A 10 10.52 1.36 18.37
CA ASP A 10 9.65 0.26 17.97
C ASP A 10 8.30 0.83 17.55
N MET A 11 8.00 0.74 16.26
CA MET A 11 6.68 1.06 15.72
C MET A 11 5.74 -0.08 16.10
N GLU A 12 5.26 -0.02 17.34
CA GLU A 12 4.28 -0.94 17.90
C GLU A 12 3.00 -0.86 17.06
N PHE A 13 2.71 -1.94 16.32
CA PHE A 13 1.43 -2.15 15.64
C PHE A 13 0.35 -2.42 16.68
N ALA A 14 -0.04 -1.39 17.44
CA ALA A 14 -1.17 -1.44 18.33
C ALA A 14 -2.48 -1.38 17.53
N PRO A 15 -3.48 -2.25 17.80
CA PRO A 15 -4.81 -2.14 17.21
C PRO A 15 -5.60 -1.05 17.94
N ASN A 16 -5.15 0.20 17.86
CA ASN A 16 -5.90 1.33 18.38
C ASN A 16 -6.64 2.00 17.23
N SER A 17 -7.96 2.11 17.40
CA SER A 17 -8.93 2.75 16.50
C SER A 17 -8.74 4.27 16.44
N ALA A 18 -7.51 4.73 16.18
CA ALA A 18 -7.16 6.13 16.05
C ALA A 18 -7.16 6.51 14.57
N HIS A 19 -8.02 7.47 14.24
CA HIS A 19 -8.08 8.19 12.97
C HIS A 19 -6.69 8.57 12.48
N SER A 20 -6.19 7.82 11.50
CA SER A 20 -4.85 7.98 11.00
C SER A 20 -4.89 8.49 9.56
N SER A 21 -4.19 9.60 9.28
CA SER A 21 -3.96 10.06 7.91
C SER A 21 -2.94 9.13 7.24
N TRP A 22 -3.35 7.91 6.96
CA TRP A 22 -2.51 6.93 6.31
C TRP A 22 -2.41 7.23 4.81
N GLY A 23 -1.17 7.31 4.30
CA GLY A 23 -0.90 7.31 2.86
C GLY A 23 -0.41 8.62 2.24
N THR A 24 -0.23 9.70 3.00
CA THR A 24 0.47 10.91 2.52
C THR A 24 1.49 11.34 3.56
N SER A 25 2.78 11.33 3.19
CA SER A 25 3.80 11.96 4.01
C SER A 25 3.47 13.46 4.13
N PRO A 26 3.47 14.05 5.35
CA PRO A 26 3.35 15.50 5.49
C PRO A 26 4.60 16.25 4.98
N ALA A 27 5.65 15.51 4.57
CA ALA A 27 6.83 16.08 3.99
C ALA A 27 6.47 16.79 2.67
N ARG A 28 6.67 18.11 2.65
CA ARG A 28 6.61 18.87 1.39
C ARG A 28 7.68 18.31 0.46
N ILE A 29 7.31 18.08 -0.81
CA ILE A 29 8.29 17.77 -1.85
C ILE A 29 9.33 18.89 -1.86
N PRO A 30 10.63 18.61 -1.65
CA PRO A 30 11.64 19.65 -1.61
C PRO A 30 11.61 20.51 -2.88
N ALA A 31 11.62 21.84 -2.72
CA ALA A 31 11.51 22.78 -3.84
C ALA A 31 12.58 22.54 -4.92
N LEU A 32 13.73 21.97 -4.54
CA LEU A 32 14.82 21.62 -5.45
C LEU A 32 14.40 20.66 -6.57
N PHE A 33 13.39 19.81 -6.37
CA PHE A 33 12.88 18.93 -7.43
C PHE A 33 12.16 19.69 -8.57
N HIS A 34 11.71 20.92 -8.28
CA HIS A 34 10.89 21.74 -9.19
C HIS A 34 11.61 22.98 -9.74
N ALA A 35 12.81 23.32 -9.24
CA ALA A 35 13.52 24.55 -9.62
C ALA A 35 14.14 24.48 -11.04
N CYS A 36 15.23 23.75 -11.21
CA CYS A 36 15.91 23.55 -12.49
C CYS A 36 16.48 22.13 -12.62
N ARG A 37 17.05 21.80 -13.78
CA ARG A 37 17.62 20.47 -14.03
C ARG A 37 18.76 20.17 -13.07
N GLU A 38 19.61 21.14 -12.79
CA GLU A 38 20.78 21.05 -11.93
C GLU A 38 20.35 20.82 -10.47
N SER A 39 19.41 21.62 -9.95
CA SER A 39 18.86 21.42 -8.60
C SER A 39 18.17 20.07 -8.44
N ARG A 40 17.49 19.58 -9.50
CA ARG A 40 16.87 18.26 -9.46
C ARG A 40 17.91 17.14 -9.38
N GLN A 41 19.00 17.24 -10.15
CA GLN A 41 20.09 16.27 -10.09
C GLN A 41 20.74 16.26 -8.70
N GLU A 42 20.93 17.43 -8.11
CA GLU A 42 21.50 17.54 -6.76
C GLU A 42 20.53 17.03 -5.68
N ALA A 43 19.23 17.31 -5.82
CA ALA A 43 18.20 16.74 -4.95
C ALA A 43 18.16 15.21 -5.00
N ILE A 44 18.32 14.60 -6.18
CA ILE A 44 18.38 13.13 -6.32
C ILE A 44 19.65 12.57 -5.64
N ARG A 45 20.77 13.30 -5.66
CA ARG A 45 21.97 12.88 -4.93
C ARG A 45 21.79 12.97 -3.42
N TYR A 46 21.14 14.03 -2.95
CA TYR A 46 21.02 14.34 -1.52
C TYR A 46 19.89 13.56 -0.83
N TYR A 47 18.70 13.53 -1.43
CA TYR A 47 17.53 12.86 -0.85
C TYR A 47 17.51 11.37 -1.20
N GLY A 48 18.18 10.96 -2.28
CA GLY A 48 18.23 9.56 -2.73
C GLY A 48 17.55 9.34 -4.08
N LYS A 49 17.53 8.09 -4.52
CA LYS A 49 17.08 7.71 -5.87
C LYS A 49 15.56 7.80 -5.99
N LEU A 50 15.10 8.34 -7.12
CA LEU A 50 13.72 8.20 -7.56
C LEU A 50 13.41 6.72 -7.84
N ARG A 51 12.20 6.31 -7.51
CA ARG A 51 11.65 4.96 -7.63
C ARG A 51 10.40 4.97 -8.52
N PHE A 52 9.97 3.77 -8.92
CA PHE A 52 8.72 3.48 -9.63
C PHE A 52 8.59 4.22 -10.97
N GLY A 53 9.34 3.76 -11.97
CA GLY A 53 9.14 4.12 -13.37
C GLY A 53 8.18 3.15 -14.05
N MET A 54 6.95 3.57 -14.37
CA MET A 54 6.05 2.79 -15.22
C MET A 54 6.27 3.18 -16.69
N ALA A 55 6.92 2.31 -17.47
CA ALA A 55 7.25 2.55 -18.88
C ALA A 55 8.07 3.85 -19.13
N GLY A 56 9.02 4.17 -18.24
CA GLY A 56 9.87 5.35 -18.34
C GLY A 56 10.79 5.51 -17.13
N PRO A 57 11.59 6.58 -17.06
CA PRO A 57 12.48 6.81 -15.93
C PRO A 57 11.68 6.94 -14.62
N PRO A 58 12.21 6.47 -13.47
CA PRO A 58 11.60 6.65 -12.15
C PRO A 58 11.29 8.13 -11.84
N LYS A 59 10.12 8.39 -11.23
CA LYS A 59 9.64 9.76 -10.98
C LYS A 59 9.19 10.02 -9.54
N ILE A 60 9.07 8.97 -8.72
CA ILE A 60 8.48 9.07 -7.40
C ILE A 60 9.60 9.00 -6.36
N TYR A 61 9.66 9.96 -5.44
CA TYR A 61 10.51 9.80 -4.27
C TYR A 61 9.88 8.78 -3.33
N PHE A 62 10.66 7.79 -2.91
CA PHE A 62 10.19 6.75 -1.99
C PHE A 62 11.36 6.32 -1.09
N ASN A 63 11.16 6.46 0.21
CA ASN A 63 12.06 6.00 1.24
C ASN A 63 11.50 4.69 1.86
N PRO A 64 12.11 3.52 1.55
CA PRO A 64 11.72 2.22 2.07
C PRO A 64 11.50 2.12 3.58
N GLU A 65 12.21 2.93 4.37
CA GLU A 65 12.18 2.81 5.83
C GLU A 65 10.97 3.51 6.47
N ILE A 66 10.38 4.49 5.78
CA ILE A 66 9.29 5.33 6.35
C ILE A 66 8.05 5.41 5.46
N ASP A 67 8.19 5.21 4.15
CA ASP A 67 7.10 5.40 3.21
C ASP A 67 6.28 4.11 3.06
N VAL A 68 4.97 4.30 2.94
CA VAL A 68 4.00 3.23 2.67
C VAL A 68 3.58 3.34 1.21
N LEU A 69 3.81 2.29 0.43
CA LEU A 69 3.29 2.23 -0.93
C LEU A 69 1.77 2.01 -0.86
N HIS A 70 0.98 2.90 -1.45
CA HIS A 70 -0.48 2.84 -1.35
C HIS A 70 -1.14 2.66 -2.72
N PHE A 71 -1.94 1.61 -2.87
CA PHE A 71 -2.84 1.40 -3.99
C PHE A 71 -4.27 1.76 -3.57
N GLY A 72 -4.65 3.00 -3.86
CA GLY A 72 -5.93 3.58 -3.51
C GLY A 72 -7.03 3.41 -4.56
N PRO A 73 -8.23 3.93 -4.28
CA PRO A 73 -9.35 3.86 -5.19
C PRO A 73 -9.14 4.74 -6.43
N VAL A 74 -9.31 4.14 -7.61
CA VAL A 74 -9.28 4.84 -8.90
C VAL A 74 -10.68 4.84 -9.51
N ARG A 75 -11.08 5.99 -10.09
CA ARG A 75 -12.38 6.10 -10.76
C ARG A 75 -12.42 5.22 -12.01
N GLY A 76 -13.43 4.36 -12.08
CA GLY A 76 -13.71 3.50 -13.24
C GLY A 76 -13.92 2.05 -12.84
N PHE A 77 -14.65 1.30 -13.67
CA PHE A 77 -14.86 -0.13 -13.45
C PHE A 77 -13.52 -0.87 -13.49
N MET A 78 -13.18 -1.57 -12.40
CA MET A 78 -11.90 -2.29 -12.23
C MET A 78 -10.64 -1.41 -12.34
N ALA A 79 -10.76 -0.08 -12.27
CA ALA A 79 -9.62 0.81 -12.46
C ALA A 79 -8.56 0.64 -11.37
N SER A 80 -8.96 0.47 -10.10
CA SER A 80 -8.03 0.22 -8.99
C SER A 80 -7.24 -1.08 -9.17
N SER A 81 -7.91 -2.17 -9.52
CA SER A 81 -7.26 -3.47 -9.74
C SER A 81 -6.38 -3.45 -11.00
N ALA A 82 -6.83 -2.82 -12.08
CA ALA A 82 -6.02 -2.62 -13.29
C ALA A 82 -4.75 -1.81 -13.02
N GLN A 83 -4.85 -0.73 -12.23
CA GLN A 83 -3.68 0.06 -11.83
C GLN A 83 -2.70 -0.79 -11.01
N TYR A 84 -3.21 -1.55 -10.03
CA TYR A 84 -2.39 -2.45 -9.22
C TYR A 84 -1.62 -3.46 -10.08
N PHE A 85 -2.32 -4.22 -10.93
CA PHE A 85 -1.65 -5.23 -11.76
C PHE A 85 -0.72 -4.63 -12.81
N THR A 86 -1.04 -3.44 -13.32
CA THR A 86 -0.15 -2.71 -14.22
C THR A 86 1.14 -2.34 -13.49
N ALA A 87 1.05 -1.78 -12.28
CA ALA A 87 2.22 -1.45 -11.47
C ALA A 87 3.05 -2.70 -11.14
N MET A 88 2.41 -3.79 -10.73
CA MET A 88 3.09 -5.07 -10.47
C MET A 88 3.78 -5.65 -11.70
N SER A 89 3.30 -5.34 -12.91
CA SER A 89 3.87 -5.86 -14.16
C SER A 89 4.97 -4.96 -14.71
N MET A 90 4.82 -3.63 -14.59
CA MET A 90 5.62 -2.64 -15.29
C MET A 90 6.72 -2.01 -14.44
N CYS A 91 6.59 -2.02 -13.11
CA CYS A 91 7.65 -1.52 -12.24
C CYS A 91 8.86 -2.45 -12.27
N ASP A 92 10.05 -1.85 -12.15
CA ASP A 92 11.28 -2.61 -12.02
C ASP A 92 11.20 -3.53 -10.79
N PRO A 93 11.57 -4.82 -10.90
CA PRO A 93 11.54 -5.75 -9.76
C PRO A 93 12.36 -5.25 -8.56
N SER A 94 13.47 -4.52 -8.78
CA SER A 94 14.30 -3.97 -7.72
C SER A 94 13.60 -2.87 -6.92
N ASP A 95 12.73 -2.09 -7.56
CA ASP A 95 11.97 -1.04 -6.87
C ASP A 95 10.90 -1.62 -5.95
N LEU A 96 10.20 -2.67 -6.40
CA LEU A 96 9.17 -3.33 -5.59
C LEU A 96 9.77 -4.18 -4.47
N ARG A 97 10.96 -4.75 -4.67
CA ARG A 97 11.66 -5.53 -3.63
C ARG A 97 11.97 -4.71 -2.39
N ASP A 98 12.28 -3.43 -2.56
CA ASP A 98 12.63 -2.53 -1.46
C ASP A 98 11.39 -2.07 -0.65
N VAL A 99 10.17 -2.39 -1.07
CA VAL A 99 8.95 -1.98 -0.35
C VAL A 99 8.83 -2.74 0.97
N ARG A 100 8.71 -2.00 2.08
CA ARG A 100 8.54 -2.55 3.44
C ARG A 100 7.11 -2.48 3.95
N TYR A 101 6.37 -1.45 3.58
CA TYR A 101 5.00 -1.24 4.02
C TYR A 101 4.08 -0.99 2.82
N LEU A 102 2.95 -1.69 2.81
CA LEU A 102 1.99 -1.66 1.71
C LEU A 102 0.59 -1.37 2.25
N ALA A 103 -0.11 -0.44 1.61
CA ALA A 103 -1.53 -0.20 1.83
C ALA A 103 -2.32 -0.57 0.55
N ILE A 104 -3.36 -1.40 0.70
CA ILE A 104 -4.22 -1.85 -0.40
C ILE A 104 -5.67 -1.49 -0.04
N ASP A 105 -6.29 -0.65 -0.85
CA ASP A 105 -7.70 -0.33 -0.72
C ASP A 105 -8.59 -1.51 -1.15
N ASP A 106 -9.73 -1.68 -0.48
CA ASP A 106 -10.68 -2.75 -0.78
C ASP A 106 -11.18 -2.71 -2.23
N SER A 107 -11.17 -1.56 -2.90
CA SER A 107 -11.48 -1.40 -4.32
C SER A 107 -10.49 -2.10 -5.25
N VAL A 108 -9.27 -2.42 -4.79
CA VAL A 108 -8.29 -3.22 -5.54
C VAL A 108 -8.66 -4.71 -5.51
N MET A 109 -9.29 -5.15 -4.43
CA MET A 109 -9.66 -6.56 -4.20
C MET A 109 -11.10 -6.88 -4.57
N SER A 110 -11.96 -5.86 -4.63
CA SER A 110 -13.40 -6.00 -4.88
C SER A 110 -13.78 -5.38 -6.21
N ASN A 111 -14.48 -6.13 -7.05
CA ASN A 111 -14.88 -5.68 -8.38
C ASN A 111 -15.98 -4.62 -8.39
N GLY A 112 -16.42 -4.11 -7.24
CA GLY A 112 -17.58 -3.23 -7.16
C GLY A 112 -18.82 -3.95 -7.71
N ILE A 113 -19.65 -4.48 -6.80
CA ILE A 113 -20.92 -5.16 -7.12
C ILE A 113 -20.68 -6.55 -7.76
N VAL A 114 -20.77 -7.61 -6.94
CA VAL A 114 -21.22 -9.00 -7.23
C VAL A 114 -20.44 -9.99 -6.35
N LYS A 115 -21.15 -10.64 -5.42
CA LYS A 115 -20.63 -11.56 -4.38
C LYS A 115 -20.05 -12.90 -4.88
N GLY A 116 -19.94 -13.12 -6.20
CA GLY A 116 -19.52 -14.40 -6.78
C GLY A 116 -18.06 -14.46 -7.27
N ALA A 117 -17.47 -13.34 -7.71
CA ALA A 117 -16.11 -13.30 -8.31
C ALA A 117 -15.02 -12.77 -7.35
N VAL A 118 -15.41 -12.37 -6.13
CA VAL A 118 -14.60 -11.56 -5.19
C VAL A 118 -13.43 -12.33 -4.58
N SER A 119 -13.56 -13.65 -4.36
CA SER A 119 -12.48 -14.49 -3.81
C SER A 119 -11.29 -14.55 -4.76
N SER A 120 -11.53 -14.70 -6.07
CA SER A 120 -10.44 -14.85 -7.04
C SER A 120 -9.54 -13.61 -7.16
N LEU A 121 -10.10 -12.40 -7.00
CA LEU A 121 -9.34 -11.16 -7.15
C LEU A 121 -8.50 -10.86 -5.91
N ALA A 122 -9.04 -11.05 -4.70
CA ALA A 122 -8.27 -10.91 -3.46
C ALA A 122 -7.06 -11.86 -3.45
N THR A 123 -7.26 -13.14 -3.76
CA THR A 123 -6.18 -14.13 -3.88
C THR A 123 -5.16 -13.71 -4.94
N ARG A 124 -5.63 -13.26 -6.13
CA ARG A 124 -4.73 -12.80 -7.20
C ARG A 124 -3.90 -11.56 -6.84
N THR A 125 -4.49 -10.62 -6.11
CA THR A 125 -3.81 -9.43 -5.60
C THR A 125 -2.74 -9.84 -4.59
N ILE A 126 -3.11 -10.65 -3.58
CA ILE A 126 -2.17 -11.09 -2.54
C ILE A 126 -1.07 -11.99 -3.10
N ARG A 127 -1.34 -12.78 -4.14
CA ARG A 127 -0.35 -13.62 -4.83
C ARG A 127 0.82 -12.83 -5.41
N GLN A 128 0.64 -11.54 -5.72
CA GLN A 128 1.75 -10.71 -6.20
C GLN A 128 2.78 -10.37 -5.11
N LEU A 129 2.37 -10.38 -3.84
CA LEU A 129 3.22 -9.96 -2.73
C LEU A 129 4.48 -10.82 -2.55
N PRO A 130 4.38 -12.16 -2.42
CA PRO A 130 5.59 -12.99 -2.34
C PRO A 130 6.49 -12.88 -3.57
N LEU A 131 5.90 -12.62 -4.75
CA LEU A 131 6.63 -12.55 -6.01
C LEU A 131 7.36 -11.22 -6.23
N ARG A 132 6.77 -10.12 -5.76
CA ARG A 132 7.23 -8.75 -6.10
C ARG A 132 7.76 -7.97 -4.92
N MET A 133 7.32 -8.28 -3.69
CA MET A 133 7.66 -7.55 -2.48
C MET A 133 8.04 -8.53 -1.35
N PRO A 134 9.10 -9.35 -1.53
CA PRO A 134 9.46 -10.40 -0.57
C PRO A 134 9.92 -9.87 0.80
N GLU A 135 10.22 -8.57 0.90
CA GLU A 135 10.76 -7.93 2.10
C GLU A 135 9.72 -7.06 2.83
N LEU A 136 8.43 -7.30 2.58
CA LEU A 136 7.34 -6.66 3.30
C LEU A 136 7.42 -6.95 4.80
N LYS A 137 7.38 -5.87 5.59
CA LYS A 137 7.30 -5.87 7.05
C LYS A 137 5.87 -5.68 7.56
N GLY A 138 4.97 -5.10 6.76
CA GLY A 138 3.57 -4.93 7.17
C GLY A 138 2.63 -4.57 6.02
N ILE A 139 1.37 -5.00 6.15
CA ILE A 139 0.31 -4.72 5.17
C ILE A 139 -0.90 -4.07 5.86
N VAL A 140 -1.45 -3.05 5.23
CA VAL A 140 -2.68 -2.39 5.65
C VAL A 140 -3.74 -2.60 4.57
N PHE A 141 -4.86 -3.21 4.94
CA PHE A 141 -6.03 -3.27 4.08
C PHE A 141 -6.97 -2.11 4.41
N VAL A 142 -7.14 -1.21 3.46
CA VAL A 142 -7.87 0.04 3.64
C VAL A 142 -9.33 -0.17 3.22
N ARG A 143 -10.25 0.10 4.14
CA ARG A 143 -11.70 0.04 3.93
C ARG A 143 -12.18 1.35 3.34
N SER A 144 -12.93 1.25 2.24
CA SER A 144 -13.61 2.38 1.64
C SER A 144 -14.86 2.77 2.43
N ASN A 145 -14.95 4.04 2.81
CA ASN A 145 -16.14 4.57 3.48
C ASN A 145 -17.35 4.63 2.53
N ALA A 146 -17.11 4.77 1.22
CA ALA A 146 -18.19 4.90 0.23
C ALA A 146 -19.00 3.60 0.08
N THR A 147 -18.35 2.44 0.19
CA THR A 147 -19.02 1.13 0.21
C THR A 147 -19.76 0.90 1.53
N ALA A 148 -19.23 1.33 2.66
CA ALA A 148 -19.89 1.17 3.97
C ALA A 148 -21.25 1.92 4.05
N VAL A 149 -21.34 3.11 3.47
CA VAL A 149 -22.54 3.97 3.51
C VAL A 149 -23.68 3.41 2.64
N VAL A 150 -23.36 2.82 1.48
CA VAL A 150 -24.37 2.34 0.52
C VAL A 150 -25.11 1.09 1.03
N PHE A 151 -24.49 0.28 1.89
CA PHE A 151 -25.05 -1.01 2.30
C PHE A 151 -25.74 -1.03 3.66
N GLY A 152 -25.75 0.07 4.43
CA GLY A 152 -26.41 0.13 5.75
C GLY A 152 -26.00 -0.97 6.73
N LYS A 153 -24.85 -1.62 6.49
CA LYS A 153 -24.38 -2.86 7.15
C LYS A 153 -22.86 -2.82 7.35
N THR A 154 -22.39 -1.77 8.02
CA THR A 154 -20.97 -1.51 8.26
C THR A 154 -20.27 -2.67 8.98
N GLU A 155 -20.93 -3.28 9.97
CA GLU A 155 -20.33 -4.37 10.76
C GLU A 155 -20.19 -5.65 9.94
N LYS A 156 -21.25 -6.05 9.21
CA LYS A 156 -21.20 -7.23 8.33
C LYS A 156 -20.16 -7.06 7.22
N TYR A 157 -20.01 -5.85 6.68
CA TYR A 157 -19.00 -5.55 5.68
C TYR A 157 -17.58 -5.77 6.20
N CYS A 158 -17.29 -5.30 7.41
CA CYS A 158 -15.96 -5.45 8.02
C CYS A 158 -15.62 -6.93 8.23
N VAL A 159 -16.56 -7.71 8.75
CA VAL A 159 -16.40 -9.16 8.97
C VAL A 159 -16.21 -9.90 7.63
N ASP A 160 -17.02 -9.57 6.62
CA ASP A 160 -16.94 -10.19 5.29
C ASP A 160 -15.58 -9.89 4.63
N LEU A 161 -15.07 -8.66 4.72
CA LEU A 161 -13.77 -8.26 4.18
C LEU A 161 -12.60 -8.92 4.93
N GLN A 162 -12.64 -8.93 6.27
CA GLN A 162 -11.65 -9.60 7.10
C GLN A 162 -11.53 -11.07 6.71
N ARG A 163 -12.66 -11.77 6.61
CA ARG A 163 -12.71 -13.18 6.21
C ARG A 163 -12.19 -13.41 4.80
N LEU A 164 -12.51 -12.51 3.85
CA LEU A 164 -11.99 -12.58 2.49
C LEU A 164 -10.47 -12.51 2.47
N ILE A 165 -9.87 -11.57 3.23
CA ILE A 165 -8.42 -11.41 3.34
C ILE A 165 -7.80 -12.66 3.97
N GLU A 166 -8.36 -13.17 5.07
CA GLU A 166 -7.85 -14.37 5.75
C GLU A 166 -7.85 -15.61 4.85
N ILE A 167 -8.88 -15.78 4.02
CA ILE A 167 -8.95 -16.88 3.04
C ILE A 167 -7.86 -16.69 1.99
N ALA A 168 -7.79 -15.51 1.38
CA ALA A 168 -6.83 -15.23 0.31
C ALA A 168 -5.36 -15.32 0.78
N VAL A 169 -5.03 -14.82 1.98
CA VAL A 169 -3.69 -14.95 2.57
C VAL A 169 -3.33 -16.42 2.78
N ARG A 170 -4.27 -17.22 3.30
CA ARG A 170 -4.05 -18.65 3.56
C ARG A 170 -3.82 -19.42 2.26
N GLU A 171 -4.66 -19.20 1.24
CA GLU A 171 -4.52 -19.82 -0.08
C GLU A 171 -3.14 -19.50 -0.68
N VAL A 172 -2.70 -18.25 -0.62
CA VAL A 172 -1.37 -17.86 -1.15
C VAL A 172 -0.24 -18.42 -0.29
N ALA A 173 -0.38 -18.51 1.03
CA ALA A 173 0.64 -19.11 1.89
C ALA A 173 0.81 -20.62 1.63
N GLU A 174 -0.27 -21.33 1.30
CA GLU A 174 -0.22 -22.72 0.86
C GLU A 174 0.49 -22.87 -0.50
N GLU A 175 0.31 -21.90 -1.41
CA GLU A 175 1.01 -21.85 -2.70
C GLU A 175 2.51 -21.47 -2.57
N PHE A 176 2.89 -20.69 -1.57
CA PHE A 176 4.25 -20.19 -1.35
C PHE A 176 4.74 -20.51 0.07
N PRO A 177 5.24 -21.73 0.33
CA PRO A 177 5.65 -22.17 1.67
C PRO A 177 6.77 -21.33 2.31
N ASP A 178 7.65 -20.75 1.49
CA ASP A 178 8.75 -19.90 1.97
C ASP A 178 8.31 -18.45 2.26
N TRP A 179 7.06 -18.10 1.94
CA TRP A 179 6.56 -16.75 2.15
C TRP A 179 6.27 -16.51 3.63
N LYS A 180 7.10 -15.68 4.26
CA LYS A 180 6.83 -15.15 5.60
C LYS A 180 5.72 -14.12 5.51
N ILE A 181 4.51 -14.54 5.85
CA ILE A 181 3.32 -13.69 5.83
C ILE A 181 3.59 -12.44 6.71
N PRO A 182 3.60 -11.23 6.12
CA PRO A 182 3.77 -10.01 6.90
C PRO A 182 2.58 -9.80 7.85
N PRO A 183 2.78 -9.22 9.04
CA PRO A 183 1.68 -8.80 9.89
C PRO A 183 0.77 -7.84 9.11
N TRP A 184 -0.54 -7.98 9.29
CA TRP A 184 -1.50 -7.17 8.57
C TRP A 184 -2.67 -6.74 9.45
N CYS A 185 -3.26 -5.60 9.12
CA CYS A 185 -4.44 -5.07 9.79
C CYS A 185 -5.40 -4.40 8.80
N THR A 186 -6.60 -4.06 9.27
CA THR A 186 -7.57 -3.27 8.51
C THR A 186 -7.70 -1.87 9.08
N ALA A 187 -7.95 -0.87 8.24
CA ALA A 187 -8.22 0.50 8.67
C ALA A 187 -9.20 1.21 7.74
N THR A 188 -9.50 2.47 8.03
CA THR A 188 -10.39 3.34 7.24
C THR A 188 -9.64 4.61 6.88
N THR A 189 -9.75 5.08 5.64
CA THR A 189 -9.24 6.41 5.29
C THR A 189 -10.06 7.49 6.01
N CYS A 190 -9.39 8.44 6.65
CA CYS A 190 -10.01 9.69 7.07
C CYS A 190 -10.35 10.52 5.83
N THR A 191 -11.60 10.51 5.38
CA THR A 191 -12.08 11.54 4.45
C THR A 191 -12.24 12.82 5.28
N ASN A 192 -11.28 13.74 5.20
CA ASN A 192 -11.53 15.12 5.62
C ASN A 192 -12.75 15.58 4.83
N GLY A 193 -13.87 15.80 5.52
CA GLY A 193 -15.08 16.34 4.92
C GLY A 193 -14.79 17.74 4.39
N SER A 194 -14.43 17.83 3.11
CA SER A 194 -14.48 19.08 2.37
C SER A 194 -15.96 19.39 2.13
N LYS A 195 -16.53 20.22 3.00
CA LYS A 195 -17.66 21.08 2.64
C LYS A 195 -17.19 22.13 1.66
#